data_AF-A0A6B0V7D1-F1
#
_entry.id   AF-A0A6B0V7D1-F1
#
_cell.length_a   1.000
_cell.length_b   1.000
_cell.length_c   1.000
_cell.angle_alpha   90.00
_cell.angle_beta   90.00
_cell.angle_gamma   90.00
#
_symmetry.space_group_name_H-M   'P 1'
#
loop_
_entity.id
_entity.type
_entity.pdbx_description
1 polymer ?
#
loop_
_entity_poly.entity_id
_entity_poly.type
_entity_poly.pdbx_seq_one_letter_code
_entity_poly.pdbx_strand_id
1 'polypeptide(L)'
;AFGGEDCPSVAMLKRWSGIGNATEFYNLYGTTEVSCWSTCHRIDLATTTRDAKYVPLGDPLDATVLEVRNELGEVIREGDGLLFIGGLNKQCLVGNETWDQLGPSYLRNSGDLVHASGGVLTFLGRRDSNFKYNNRLVHCALLTKTLLSSGPVETCHSHYSKPEKMLFLFVTLAQDCAPEEAMPPLRSSIEPHCECPFQIVPVRTLPLNCHGKVDVQALLYQSKKEGLLDYGFAYRQHLSKLWKKWAPQNGSEDSIIGKSRFLLCGGTMRGLEALCQDMEFATNCSLPLLAHKVLGGTFEDAAAYVDKAIGR
;
A
#
# COMPACT_ATOMS: atom_id res chain seq x y z
N ALA A 1 23.13 5.56 -8.30
CA ALA A 1 22.37 4.30 -8.31
C ALA A 1 21.43 4.28 -7.10
N PHE A 2 20.20 3.83 -7.28
CA PHE A 2 19.17 3.67 -6.25
C PHE A 2 19.00 2.18 -5.95
N GLY A 3 18.67 1.82 -4.72
CA GLY A 3 18.36 0.44 -4.37
C GLY A 3 17.99 0.31 -2.90
N GLY A 4 17.34 -0.81 -2.55
CA GLY A 4 16.88 -1.09 -1.18
C GLY A 4 15.47 -0.57 -0.86
N GLU A 5 14.90 0.26 -1.74
CA GLU A 5 13.51 0.72 -1.77
C GLU A 5 13.00 0.77 -3.22
N ASP A 6 11.71 1.07 -3.41
CA ASP A 6 11.12 1.29 -4.72
C ASP A 6 11.85 2.39 -5.49
N CYS A 7 12.17 2.11 -6.75
CA CYS A 7 12.85 3.07 -7.59
C CYS A 7 11.94 4.29 -7.85
N PRO A 8 12.46 5.53 -7.72
CA PRO A 8 11.77 6.74 -8.17
C PRO A 8 11.18 6.61 -9.57
N SER A 9 9.99 7.20 -9.77
CA SER A 9 9.37 7.25 -11.10
C SER A 9 10.25 8.01 -12.11
N VAL A 10 10.13 7.65 -13.38
CA VAL A 10 10.87 8.32 -14.47
C VAL A 10 10.53 9.81 -14.55
N ALA A 11 9.29 10.17 -14.22
CA ALA A 11 8.86 11.56 -14.11
C ALA A 11 9.63 12.31 -13.02
N MET A 12 9.81 11.69 -11.84
CA MET A 12 10.59 12.26 -10.74
C MET A 12 12.08 12.39 -11.10
N LEU A 13 12.66 11.35 -11.71
CA LEU A 13 14.06 11.38 -12.16
C LEU A 13 14.33 12.48 -13.20
N LYS A 14 13.41 12.67 -14.16
CA LYS A 14 13.49 13.76 -15.14
C LYS A 14 13.45 15.14 -14.47
N ARG A 15 12.66 15.29 -13.40
CA ARG A 15 12.56 16.53 -12.65
C ARG A 15 13.85 16.85 -11.87
N TRP A 16 14.53 15.84 -11.35
CA TRP A 16 15.84 16.00 -10.71
C TRP A 16 16.97 16.28 -11.72
N SER A 17 16.78 15.88 -12.97
CA SER A 17 17.75 16.11 -14.04
C SER A 17 17.60 17.51 -14.66
N GLY A 18 18.46 18.44 -14.24
CA GLY A 18 18.55 19.78 -14.85
C GLY A 18 19.18 19.76 -16.26
N ILE A 19 19.05 20.88 -16.98
CA ILE A 19 19.66 21.05 -18.32
C ILE A 19 21.18 20.84 -18.21
N GLY A 20 21.72 19.93 -19.02
CA GLY A 20 23.15 19.60 -19.03
C GLY A 20 23.60 18.57 -17.99
N ASN A 21 22.68 17.99 -17.22
CA ASN A 21 23.01 16.91 -16.28
C ASN A 21 23.36 15.62 -17.04
N ALA A 22 24.59 15.12 -16.85
CA ALA A 22 25.09 13.87 -17.43
C ALA A 22 25.05 12.69 -16.44
N THR A 23 24.36 12.82 -15.31
CA THR A 23 24.25 11.77 -14.28
C THR A 23 23.49 10.58 -14.83
N GLU A 24 24.11 9.41 -14.76
CA GLU A 24 23.45 8.14 -15.07
C GLU A 24 22.71 7.60 -13.84
N PHE A 25 21.47 7.18 -14.06
CA PHE A 25 20.62 6.59 -13.03
C PHE A 25 20.56 5.08 -13.21
N TYR A 26 20.67 4.37 -12.09
CA TYR A 26 20.61 2.91 -12.06
C TYR A 26 19.64 2.48 -10.97
N ASN A 27 18.81 1.49 -11.26
CA ASN A 27 18.00 0.78 -10.28
C ASN A 27 18.70 -0.53 -9.91
N LEU A 28 19.06 -0.70 -8.65
CA LEU A 28 19.68 -1.89 -8.09
C LEU A 28 18.64 -2.60 -7.23
N TYR A 29 18.47 -3.90 -7.46
CA TYR A 29 17.61 -4.73 -6.65
C TYR A 29 18.36 -5.94 -6.14
N GLY A 30 18.05 -6.35 -4.92
CA GLY A 30 18.56 -7.56 -4.29
C GLY A 30 18.22 -7.57 -2.80
N THR A 31 18.49 -8.71 -2.17
CA THR A 31 18.26 -8.88 -0.73
C THR A 31 19.58 -9.27 -0.06
N THR A 32 19.70 -8.98 1.24
CA THR A 32 20.90 -9.30 2.02
C THR A 32 21.20 -10.80 2.04
N GLU A 33 20.16 -11.61 1.96
CA GLU A 33 20.22 -13.07 1.98
C GLU A 33 20.81 -13.68 0.69
N VAL A 34 20.93 -12.87 -0.38
CA VAL A 34 21.40 -13.28 -1.71
C VAL A 34 22.42 -12.25 -2.22
N SER A 35 23.44 -11.96 -1.40
CA SER A 35 24.59 -11.13 -1.78
C SER A 35 24.28 -9.65 -2.10
N CYS A 36 23.37 -9.04 -1.35
CA CYS A 36 22.97 -7.62 -1.40
C CYS A 36 22.29 -7.18 -2.70
N TRP A 37 22.98 -7.21 -3.82
CA TRP A 37 22.45 -6.82 -5.13
C TRP A 37 22.46 -8.02 -6.07
N SER A 38 21.33 -8.23 -6.71
CA SER A 38 21.03 -9.36 -7.58
C SER A 38 20.81 -8.91 -9.03
N THR A 39 20.29 -7.71 -9.24
CA THR A 39 20.01 -7.15 -10.57
C THR A 39 20.40 -5.68 -10.66
N CYS A 40 20.62 -5.23 -11.89
CA CYS A 40 20.94 -3.84 -12.19
C CYS A 40 20.24 -3.40 -13.48
N HIS A 41 19.51 -2.29 -13.41
CA HIS A 41 18.90 -1.65 -14.57
C HIS A 41 19.48 -0.25 -14.75
N ARG A 42 20.01 0.05 -15.94
CA ARG A 42 20.35 1.43 -16.31
C ARG A 42 19.11 2.14 -16.82
N ILE A 43 18.74 3.24 -16.17
CA ILE A 43 17.57 4.04 -16.50
C ILE A 43 17.97 5.08 -17.54
N ASP A 44 17.54 4.90 -18.78
CA ASP A 44 17.74 5.87 -19.85
C ASP A 44 16.55 6.82 -19.93
N LEU A 45 16.72 8.05 -19.44
CA LEU A 45 15.66 9.06 -19.42
C LEU A 45 15.23 9.52 -20.84
N ALA A 46 16.06 9.32 -21.86
CA ALA A 46 15.74 9.72 -23.24
C ALA A 46 14.80 8.73 -23.93
N THR A 47 14.98 7.44 -23.69
CA THR A 47 14.18 6.37 -24.30
C THR A 47 13.03 5.91 -23.41
N THR A 48 13.12 6.13 -22.09
CA THR A 48 12.04 5.77 -21.17
C THR A 48 10.90 6.79 -21.25
N THR A 49 9.72 6.31 -21.65
CA THR A 49 8.52 7.14 -21.76
C THR A 49 8.16 7.76 -20.41
N ARG A 50 7.60 8.97 -20.44
CA ARG A 50 7.17 9.68 -19.23
C ARG A 50 6.14 8.89 -18.43
N ASP A 51 5.39 8.02 -19.10
CA ASP A 51 4.31 7.20 -18.56
C ASP A 51 4.76 5.79 -18.15
N ALA A 52 6.07 5.49 -18.19
CA ALA A 52 6.59 4.25 -17.65
C ALA A 52 6.34 4.20 -16.14
N LYS A 53 5.25 3.52 -15.76
CA LYS A 53 4.73 3.46 -14.38
C LYS A 53 5.69 2.77 -13.40
N TYR A 54 6.62 1.98 -13.92
CA TYR A 54 7.60 1.26 -13.10
C TYR A 54 8.94 1.19 -13.80
N VAL A 55 10.00 1.22 -12.99
CA VAL A 55 11.36 0.99 -13.44
C VAL A 55 11.64 -0.52 -13.35
N PRO A 56 12.09 -1.16 -14.44
CA PRO A 56 12.50 -2.56 -14.41
C PRO A 56 13.55 -2.85 -13.32
N LEU A 57 13.55 -4.08 -12.82
CA LEU A 57 14.62 -4.58 -11.95
C LEU A 57 15.94 -4.74 -12.70
N GLY A 58 15.87 -4.87 -14.03
CA GLY A 58 17.03 -5.00 -14.91
C GLY A 58 17.55 -6.42 -15.02
N ASP A 59 18.78 -6.51 -15.51
CA ASP A 59 19.40 -7.80 -15.81
C ASP A 59 20.03 -8.39 -14.55
N PRO A 60 20.04 -9.74 -14.40
CA PRO A 60 20.74 -10.40 -13.32
C PRO A 60 22.24 -10.12 -13.38
N LEU A 61 22.83 -9.87 -12.21
CA LEU A 61 24.28 -9.79 -12.05
C LEU A 61 24.93 -11.17 -12.18
N ASP A 62 26.26 -11.20 -12.29
CA ASP A 62 27.01 -12.44 -12.52
C ASP A 62 26.63 -13.57 -11.56
N ALA A 63 26.36 -14.74 -12.14
CA ALA A 63 25.93 -15.95 -11.47
C ALA A 63 24.62 -15.85 -10.67
N THR A 64 23.82 -14.80 -10.86
CA THR A 64 22.47 -14.68 -10.30
C THR A 64 21.45 -15.36 -11.20
N VAL A 65 20.56 -16.13 -10.60
CA VAL A 65 19.40 -16.75 -11.23
C VAL A 65 18.14 -16.14 -10.62
N LEU A 66 17.21 -15.73 -11.49
CA LEU A 66 15.91 -15.18 -11.13
C LEU A 66 14.83 -16.15 -11.65
N GLU A 67 13.84 -16.45 -10.81
CA GLU A 67 12.71 -17.29 -11.17
C GLU A 67 11.43 -16.69 -10.60
N VAL A 68 10.40 -16.51 -11.43
CA VAL A 68 9.09 -16.03 -10.98
C VAL A 68 8.16 -17.22 -10.86
N ARG A 69 7.55 -17.39 -9.69
CA ARG A 69 6.59 -18.47 -9.43
C ARG A 69 5.19 -17.93 -9.17
N ASN A 70 4.18 -18.54 -9.79
CA ASN A 70 2.78 -18.23 -9.50
C ASN A 70 2.34 -18.79 -8.13
N GLU A 71 1.07 -18.61 -7.77
CA GLU A 71 0.51 -19.10 -6.49
C GLU A 71 0.54 -20.63 -6.34
N LEU A 72 0.54 -21.37 -7.46
CA LEU A 72 0.66 -22.83 -7.49
C LEU A 72 2.12 -23.30 -7.38
N GLY A 73 3.09 -22.37 -7.37
CA GLY A 73 4.52 -22.65 -7.32
C GLY A 73 5.15 -22.97 -8.68
N GLU A 74 4.43 -22.76 -9.78
CA GLU A 74 4.90 -23.02 -11.14
C GLU A 74 5.71 -21.83 -11.67
N VAL A 75 6.76 -22.12 -12.45
CA VAL A 75 7.58 -21.08 -13.08
C VAL A 75 6.81 -20.42 -14.22
N ILE A 76 6.68 -19.10 -14.15
CA ILE A 76 6.00 -18.28 -15.16
C ILE A 76 6.98 -17.31 -15.81
N ARG A 77 6.70 -16.94 -17.06
CA ARG A 77 7.44 -15.92 -17.81
C ARG A 77 6.62 -14.67 -18.11
N GLU A 78 5.30 -14.75 -17.92
CA GLU A 78 4.34 -13.68 -18.12
C GLU A 78 3.37 -13.65 -16.92
N GLY A 79 3.04 -12.45 -16.45
CA GLY A 79 2.10 -12.24 -15.34
C GLY A 79 2.76 -12.02 -13.97
N ASP A 80 1.92 -12.00 -12.93
CA ASP A 80 2.33 -11.68 -11.56
C ASP A 80 2.76 -12.94 -10.80
N GLY A 81 3.85 -12.84 -10.03
CA GLY A 81 4.32 -13.94 -9.20
C GLY A 81 5.36 -13.54 -8.16
N LEU A 82 5.77 -14.51 -7.34
CA LEU A 82 6.83 -14.34 -6.34
C LEU A 82 8.19 -14.51 -6.98
N LEU A 83 9.10 -13.59 -6.66
CA LEU A 83 10.47 -13.64 -7.13
C LEU A 83 11.32 -14.54 -6.22
N PHE A 84 11.91 -15.56 -6.84
CA PHE A 84 12.94 -16.40 -6.26
C PHE A 84 14.29 -15.99 -6.84
N ILE A 85 15.26 -15.78 -5.97
CA ILE A 85 16.60 -15.30 -6.31
C ILE A 85 17.66 -16.20 -5.71
N GLY A 86 18.74 -16.43 -6.45
CA GLY A 86 19.84 -17.25 -5.99
C GLY A 86 20.87 -17.40 -7.08
N GLY A 87 21.47 -18.57 -7.16
CA GLY A 87 22.50 -18.88 -8.16
C GLY A 87 23.78 -19.40 -7.51
N LEU A 88 24.77 -19.69 -8.34
CA LEU A 88 25.96 -20.42 -7.90
C LEU A 88 26.72 -19.60 -6.84
N ASN A 89 26.78 -20.11 -5.61
CA ASN A 89 27.41 -19.47 -4.46
C ASN A 89 26.85 -18.09 -4.07
N LYS A 90 25.61 -17.77 -4.48
CA LYS A 90 24.94 -16.49 -4.16
C LYS A 90 24.00 -16.63 -2.98
N GLN A 91 24.53 -16.95 -1.79
CA GLN A 91 23.71 -17.33 -0.66
C GLN A 91 24.31 -16.89 0.68
N CYS A 92 23.45 -16.48 1.61
CA CYS A 92 23.79 -16.29 3.02
C CYS A 92 22.88 -17.16 3.89
N LEU A 93 23.42 -17.68 5.00
CA LEU A 93 22.63 -18.37 6.01
C LEU A 93 21.76 -17.38 6.77
N VAL A 94 20.50 -17.73 6.97
CA VAL A 94 19.51 -16.93 7.69
C VAL A 94 19.03 -17.69 8.92
N GLY A 95 19.12 -17.07 10.09
CA GLY A 95 18.70 -17.69 11.35
C GLY A 95 19.53 -18.93 11.68
N ASN A 96 18.88 -20.09 11.73
CA ASN A 96 19.49 -21.38 12.10
C ASN A 96 19.76 -22.30 10.89
N GLU A 97 19.75 -21.75 9.67
CA GLU A 97 20.08 -22.50 8.46
C GLU A 97 21.52 -23.03 8.50
N THR A 98 21.76 -24.19 7.86
CA THR A 98 23.09 -24.74 7.63
C THR A 98 23.39 -24.86 6.14
N TRP A 99 24.67 -24.84 5.76
CA TRP A 99 25.07 -24.99 4.36
C TRP A 99 24.62 -26.32 3.74
N ASP A 100 24.46 -27.37 4.54
CA ASP A 100 23.95 -28.67 4.06
C ASP A 100 22.48 -28.61 3.62
N GLN A 101 21.70 -27.66 4.15
CA GLN A 101 20.31 -27.43 3.74
C GLN A 101 20.22 -26.62 2.44
N LEU A 102 21.30 -25.91 2.09
CA LEU A 102 21.36 -24.98 0.99
C LEU A 102 22.25 -25.57 -0.13
N GLY A 103 21.62 -26.16 -1.15
CA GLY A 103 22.35 -26.63 -2.33
C GLY A 103 23.04 -25.47 -3.07
N PRO A 104 24.06 -25.74 -3.91
CA PRO A 104 24.90 -24.70 -4.55
C PRO A 104 24.14 -23.71 -5.45
N SER A 105 22.95 -24.10 -5.95
CA SER A 105 22.07 -23.27 -6.80
C SER A 105 20.70 -23.03 -6.15
N TYR A 106 20.63 -23.03 -4.82
CA TYR A 106 19.38 -22.79 -4.10
C TYR A 106 18.80 -21.42 -4.46
N LEU A 107 17.52 -21.40 -4.82
CA LEU A 107 16.77 -20.17 -5.07
C LEU A 107 15.92 -19.86 -3.84
N ARG A 108 16.25 -18.74 -3.18
CA ARG A 108 15.55 -18.25 -2.02
C ARG A 108 14.31 -17.46 -2.46
N ASN A 109 13.19 -17.69 -1.77
CA ASN A 109 12.03 -16.82 -1.89
C ASN A 109 12.37 -15.44 -1.31
N SER A 110 12.45 -14.41 -2.15
CA SER A 110 12.74 -13.03 -1.71
C SER A 110 11.65 -12.43 -0.82
N GLY A 111 10.44 -12.99 -0.89
CA GLY A 111 9.23 -12.39 -0.35
C GLY A 111 8.65 -11.29 -1.24
N ASP A 112 9.25 -11.00 -2.40
CA ASP A 112 8.86 -9.91 -3.28
C ASP A 112 7.93 -10.41 -4.41
N LEU A 113 6.90 -9.62 -4.71
CA LEU A 113 6.01 -9.81 -5.85
C LEU A 113 6.52 -9.01 -7.04
N VAL A 114 6.52 -9.62 -8.21
CA VAL A 114 6.94 -9.01 -9.47
C VAL A 114 5.94 -9.31 -10.58
N HIS A 115 5.88 -8.41 -11.56
CA HIS A 115 5.24 -8.65 -12.85
C HIS A 115 6.33 -9.02 -13.86
N ALA A 116 6.20 -10.19 -14.47
CA ALA A 116 7.03 -10.62 -15.57
C ALA A 116 6.32 -10.31 -16.90
N SER A 117 7.02 -9.65 -17.82
CA SER A 117 6.56 -9.54 -19.20
C SER A 117 7.72 -9.39 -20.17
N GLY A 118 7.79 -10.26 -21.18
CA GLY A 118 8.84 -10.23 -22.21
C GLY A 118 10.26 -10.39 -21.65
N GLY A 119 10.42 -11.10 -20.53
CA GLY A 119 11.70 -11.23 -19.83
C GLY A 119 12.07 -10.03 -18.94
N VAL A 120 11.26 -8.98 -18.94
CA VAL A 120 11.42 -7.82 -18.05
C VAL A 120 10.68 -8.09 -16.74
N LEU A 121 11.37 -7.89 -15.62
CA LEU A 121 10.79 -7.99 -14.30
C LEU A 121 10.55 -6.61 -13.71
N THR A 122 9.35 -6.41 -13.19
CA THR A 122 8.93 -5.17 -12.56
C THR A 122 8.51 -5.44 -11.11
N PHE A 123 9.07 -4.72 -10.16
CA PHE A 123 8.69 -4.87 -8.75
C PHE A 123 7.26 -4.39 -8.51
N LEU A 124 6.46 -5.20 -7.80
CA LEU A 124 5.08 -4.87 -7.43
C LEU A 124 4.93 -4.56 -5.94
N GLY A 125 5.88 -4.98 -5.10
CA GLY A 125 5.80 -4.86 -3.64
C GLY A 125 6.24 -6.14 -2.95
N ARG A 126 6.15 -6.17 -1.61
CA ARG A 126 6.42 -7.41 -0.86
C ARG A 126 5.16 -8.19 -0.55
N ARG A 127 5.22 -9.52 -0.64
CA ARG A 127 4.14 -10.42 -0.19
C ARG A 127 3.83 -10.25 1.29
N ASP A 128 4.84 -10.04 2.13
CA ASP A 128 4.68 -9.84 3.58
C ASP A 128 4.15 -8.44 3.96
N SER A 129 4.16 -7.48 3.02
CA SER A 129 3.45 -6.20 3.20
C SER A 129 1.93 -6.37 3.15
N ASN A 130 1.43 -7.50 2.64
CA ASN A 130 0.03 -7.85 2.71
C ASN A 130 -0.33 -8.28 4.15
N PHE A 131 -1.46 -7.80 4.65
CA PHE A 131 -1.95 -8.17 5.96
C PHE A 131 -3.40 -8.64 5.90
N LYS A 132 -3.82 -9.40 6.91
CA LYS A 132 -5.22 -9.79 7.07
C LYS A 132 -5.94 -8.80 7.98
N TYR A 133 -7.02 -8.22 7.49
CA TYR A 133 -7.95 -7.39 8.24
C TYR A 133 -9.29 -8.11 8.36
N ASN A 134 -9.67 -8.53 9.56
CA ASN A 134 -10.90 -9.28 9.81
C ASN A 134 -11.13 -10.41 8.78
N ASN A 135 -10.14 -11.30 8.63
CA ASN A 135 -10.10 -12.41 7.65
C ASN A 135 -10.08 -12.04 6.16
N ARG A 136 -10.01 -10.75 5.82
CA ARG A 136 -9.85 -10.26 4.43
C ARG A 136 -8.39 -9.89 4.17
N LEU A 137 -7.85 -10.30 3.02
CA LEU A 137 -6.48 -9.94 2.63
C LEU A 137 -6.46 -8.51 2.07
N VAL A 138 -5.55 -7.69 2.56
CA VAL A 138 -5.30 -6.33 2.07
C VAL A 138 -3.95 -6.30 1.38
N HIS A 139 -3.94 -5.85 0.12
CA HIS A 139 -2.74 -5.77 -0.71
C HIS A 139 -2.17 -4.34 -0.71
N CYS A 140 -1.28 -4.03 0.23
CA CYS A 140 -0.67 -2.70 0.36
C CYS A 140 0.00 -2.22 -0.93
N ALA A 141 0.72 -3.14 -1.58
CA ALA A 141 1.32 -2.98 -2.90
C ALA A 141 0.35 -2.39 -3.95
N LEU A 142 -0.84 -2.96 -4.06
CA LEU A 142 -1.87 -2.51 -5.01
C LEU A 142 -2.34 -1.09 -4.69
N LEU A 143 -2.56 -0.78 -3.41
CA LEU A 143 -3.03 0.53 -2.97
C LEU A 143 -1.99 1.62 -3.24
N THR A 144 -0.72 1.36 -2.89
CA THR A 144 0.41 2.24 -3.22
C THR A 144 0.53 2.45 -4.73
N LYS A 145 0.40 1.39 -5.52
CA LYS A 145 0.39 1.42 -6.99
C LYS A 145 -0.74 2.28 -7.56
N THR A 146 -1.96 2.14 -7.04
CA THR A 146 -3.12 2.93 -7.45
C THR A 146 -2.87 4.42 -7.18
N LEU A 147 -2.33 4.76 -6.01
CA LEU A 147 -2.00 6.15 -5.66
C LEU A 147 -0.90 6.72 -6.56
N LEU A 148 0.20 6.02 -6.76
CA LEU A 148 1.29 6.46 -7.64
C LEU A 148 0.83 6.66 -9.10
N SER A 149 -0.21 5.95 -9.53
CA SER A 149 -0.77 6.07 -10.88
C SER A 149 -1.76 7.21 -11.06
N SER A 150 -2.14 7.91 -9.99
CA SER A 150 -3.21 8.91 -10.01
C SER A 150 -2.83 10.24 -10.67
N GLY A 151 -1.53 10.53 -10.80
CA GLY A 151 -1.01 11.80 -11.33
C GLY A 151 -0.41 12.74 -10.28
N PRO A 152 -1.15 13.19 -9.24
CA PRO A 152 -0.65 14.18 -8.28
C PRO A 152 0.32 13.61 -7.25
N VAL A 153 0.40 12.29 -7.08
CA VAL A 153 1.26 11.64 -6.07
C VAL A 153 2.65 11.34 -6.66
N GLU A 154 3.71 11.85 -6.01
CA GLU A 154 5.10 11.60 -6.43
C GLU A 154 5.68 10.36 -5.75
N THR A 155 5.48 10.24 -4.43
CA THR A 155 5.90 9.08 -3.64
C THR A 155 4.77 8.63 -2.71
N CYS A 156 4.72 7.35 -2.40
CA CYS A 156 3.74 6.78 -1.50
C CYS A 156 4.38 5.71 -0.62
N HIS A 157 4.11 5.75 0.69
CA HIS A 157 4.50 4.72 1.64
C HIS A 157 3.27 4.22 2.42
N SER A 158 3.06 2.91 2.41
CA SER A 158 1.97 2.25 3.13
C SER A 158 2.43 1.69 4.48
N HIS A 159 1.71 1.99 5.55
CA HIS A 159 1.96 1.44 6.88
C HIS A 159 0.66 1.00 7.54
N TYR A 160 0.55 -0.29 7.86
CA TYR A 160 -0.56 -0.79 8.67
C TYR A 160 -0.21 -0.78 10.17
N SER A 161 -0.95 0.01 10.93
CA SER A 161 -0.86 0.04 12.39
C SER A 161 -1.73 -1.05 12.99
N LYS A 162 -1.12 -2.08 13.58
CA LYS A 162 -1.84 -3.15 14.30
C LYS A 162 -2.63 -2.62 15.52
N PRO A 163 -2.08 -1.71 16.35
CA PRO A 163 -2.82 -1.17 17.49
C PRO A 163 -4.10 -0.42 17.08
N GLU A 164 -4.00 0.44 16.06
CA GLU A 164 -5.12 1.26 15.58
C GLU A 164 -6.01 0.52 14.56
N LYS A 165 -5.56 -0.66 14.11
CA LYS A 165 -6.15 -1.46 13.02
C LYS A 165 -6.47 -0.61 11.79
N MET A 166 -5.52 0.26 11.45
CA MET A 166 -5.68 1.30 10.43
C MET A 166 -4.51 1.28 9.46
N LEU A 167 -4.82 1.47 8.18
CA LEU A 167 -3.83 1.62 7.13
C LEU A 167 -3.55 3.10 6.87
N PHE A 168 -2.30 3.51 7.02
CA PHE A 168 -1.81 4.83 6.63
C PHE A 168 -1.15 4.76 5.26
N LEU A 169 -1.54 5.67 4.37
CA LEU A 169 -0.96 5.87 3.05
C LEU A 169 -0.34 7.26 3.03
N PHE A 170 0.95 7.35 3.37
CA PHE A 170 1.68 8.60 3.39
C PHE A 170 2.10 8.97 1.98
N VAL A 171 1.67 10.14 1.50
CA VAL A 171 1.91 10.57 0.12
C VAL A 171 2.64 11.90 0.09
N THR A 172 3.58 12.03 -0.84
CA THR A 172 4.08 13.35 -1.27
C THR A 172 3.35 13.74 -2.54
N LEU A 173 2.99 15.01 -2.65
CA LEU A 173 2.29 15.56 -3.81
C LEU A 173 3.23 16.38 -4.68
N ALA A 174 2.92 16.45 -5.97
CA ALA A 174 3.62 17.33 -6.90
C ALA A 174 3.53 18.80 -6.42
N GLN A 175 4.56 19.61 -6.66
CA GLN A 175 4.67 20.99 -6.13
C GLN A 175 3.47 21.89 -6.46
N ASP A 176 2.84 21.68 -7.62
CA ASP A 176 1.73 22.50 -8.10
C ASP A 176 0.35 21.99 -7.65
N CYS A 177 0.31 20.96 -6.78
CA CYS A 177 -0.92 20.32 -6.36
C CYS A 177 -1.26 20.62 -4.91
N ALA A 178 -2.38 21.31 -4.69
CA ALA A 178 -2.90 21.55 -3.35
C ALA A 178 -3.48 20.26 -2.74
N PRO A 179 -3.16 19.91 -1.47
CA PRO A 179 -3.71 18.71 -0.83
C PRO A 179 -5.24 18.66 -0.86
N GLU A 180 -5.91 19.80 -0.66
CA GLU A 180 -7.37 19.91 -0.63
C GLU A 180 -8.03 19.46 -1.94
N GLU A 181 -7.38 19.73 -3.08
CA GLU A 181 -7.86 19.34 -4.41
C GLU A 181 -7.49 17.89 -4.75
N ALA A 182 -6.32 17.43 -4.28
CA ALA A 182 -5.82 16.09 -4.55
C ALA A 182 -6.53 15.00 -3.74
N MET A 183 -6.87 15.26 -2.47
CA MET A 183 -7.35 14.20 -1.56
C MET A 183 -8.67 13.54 -1.99
N PRO A 184 -9.71 14.26 -2.46
CA PRO A 184 -10.97 13.64 -2.88
C PRO A 184 -10.80 12.57 -3.99
N PRO A 185 -10.17 12.84 -5.15
CA PRO A 185 -10.01 11.83 -6.19
C PRO A 185 -9.10 10.67 -5.77
N LEU A 186 -8.06 10.93 -4.97
CA LEU A 186 -7.18 9.87 -4.43
C LEU A 186 -7.97 8.90 -3.55
N ARG A 187 -8.83 9.43 -2.67
CA ARG A 187 -9.68 8.61 -1.82
C ARG A 187 -10.64 7.76 -2.64
N SER A 188 -11.34 8.36 -3.60
CA SER A 188 -12.26 7.63 -4.48
C SER A 188 -11.57 6.51 -5.28
N SER A 189 -10.28 6.68 -5.61
CA SER A 189 -9.50 5.62 -6.27
C SER A 189 -9.17 4.44 -5.36
N ILE A 190 -9.12 4.64 -4.03
CA ILE A 190 -8.69 3.62 -3.05
C ILE A 190 -9.86 2.89 -2.40
N GLU A 191 -10.99 3.57 -2.17
CA GLU A 191 -12.18 2.99 -1.53
C GLU A 191 -12.63 1.63 -2.12
N PRO A 192 -12.62 1.41 -3.45
CA PRO A 192 -13.01 0.13 -4.04
C PRO A 192 -12.06 -1.03 -3.71
N HIS A 193 -10.80 -0.71 -3.40
CA HIS A 193 -9.71 -1.70 -3.25
C HIS A 193 -9.31 -1.94 -1.79
N CYS A 194 -9.71 -1.06 -0.86
CA CYS A 194 -9.28 -1.12 0.54
C CYS A 194 -10.42 -1.57 1.47
N GLU A 195 -10.32 -2.76 2.05
CA GLU A 195 -11.35 -3.36 2.92
C GLU A 195 -11.23 -2.98 4.42
N CYS A 196 -10.24 -2.19 4.79
CA CYS A 196 -9.98 -1.75 6.17
C CYS A 196 -10.09 -0.21 6.30
N PRO A 197 -10.22 0.32 7.53
CA PRO A 197 -10.07 1.75 7.77
C PRO A 197 -8.71 2.23 7.26
N PHE A 198 -8.72 3.33 6.51
CA PHE A 198 -7.49 3.89 5.96
C PHE A 198 -7.50 5.42 6.00
N GLN A 199 -6.30 5.99 6.00
CA GLN A 199 -6.08 7.41 5.87
C GLN A 199 -4.98 7.69 4.84
N ILE A 200 -5.28 8.58 3.89
CA ILE A 200 -4.26 9.16 3.01
C ILE A 200 -3.73 10.41 3.72
N VAL A 201 -2.43 10.45 3.98
CA VAL A 201 -1.78 11.49 4.78
C VAL A 201 -0.79 12.25 3.89
N PRO A 202 -1.12 13.47 3.44
CA PRO A 202 -0.20 14.27 2.64
C PRO A 202 0.93 14.79 3.53
N VAL A 203 2.16 14.37 3.25
CA VAL A 203 3.36 14.77 3.96
C VAL A 203 4.30 15.54 3.04
N ARG A 204 5.10 16.44 3.62
CA ARG A 204 6.07 17.22 2.84
C ARG A 204 7.20 16.36 2.29
N THR A 205 7.67 15.41 3.09
CA THR A 205 8.78 14.51 2.76
C THR A 205 8.62 13.19 3.50
N LEU A 206 9.14 12.10 2.95
CA LEU A 206 9.29 10.84 3.67
C LEU A 206 10.64 10.84 4.39
N PRO A 207 10.69 10.88 5.74
CA PRO A 207 11.94 10.83 6.48
C PRO A 207 12.60 9.46 6.28
N LEU A 208 13.92 9.45 6.13
CA LEU A 208 14.71 8.23 5.94
C LEU A 208 15.55 7.95 7.19
N ASN A 209 15.75 6.68 7.51
CA ASN A 209 16.67 6.22 8.54
C ASN A 209 18.12 6.23 8.01
N CYS A 210 19.09 5.84 8.85
CA CYS A 210 20.51 5.80 8.48
C CYS A 210 20.84 4.82 7.33
N HIS A 211 19.92 3.92 6.99
CA HIS A 211 20.05 2.99 5.86
C HIS A 211 19.32 3.47 4.60
N GLY A 212 18.81 4.71 4.59
CA GLY A 212 18.10 5.28 3.45
C GLY A 212 16.68 4.72 3.26
N LYS A 213 16.12 4.01 4.26
CA LYS A 213 14.75 3.51 4.22
C LYS A 213 13.78 4.43 4.95
N VAL A 214 12.51 4.44 4.58
CA VAL A 214 11.47 5.23 5.27
C VAL A 214 11.45 4.93 6.77
N ASP A 215 11.66 5.97 7.58
CA ASP A 215 11.52 5.92 9.03
C ASP A 215 10.06 6.14 9.41
N VAL A 216 9.33 5.03 9.54
CA VAL A 216 7.92 5.01 9.91
C VAL A 216 7.66 5.69 11.26
N GLN A 217 8.58 5.57 12.22
CA GLN A 217 8.40 6.16 13.55
C GLN A 217 8.52 7.69 13.48
N ALA A 218 9.52 8.19 12.75
CA ALA A 218 9.65 9.62 12.50
C ALA A 218 8.44 10.17 11.74
N LEU A 219 7.94 9.42 10.75
CA LEU A 219 6.80 9.80 9.93
C LEU A 219 5.49 9.88 10.74
N LEU A 220 5.22 8.88 11.58
CA LEU A 220 4.08 8.88 12.51
C LEU A 220 4.17 10.03 13.51
N TYR A 221 5.36 10.27 14.08
CA TYR A 221 5.58 11.36 15.03
C TYR A 221 5.33 12.74 14.40
N GLN A 222 5.90 12.99 13.20
CA GLN A 222 5.69 14.24 12.46
C GLN A 222 4.22 14.44 12.11
N SER A 223 3.57 13.41 11.56
CA SER A 223 2.16 13.46 11.18
C SER A 223 1.24 13.74 12.37
N LYS A 224 1.55 13.15 13.54
CA LYS A 224 0.82 13.42 14.78
C LYS A 224 1.06 14.84 15.29
N LYS A 225 2.30 15.33 15.24
CA LYS A 225 2.67 16.68 15.67
C LYS A 225 2.02 17.76 14.81
N GLU A 226 1.89 17.52 13.52
CA GLU A 226 1.26 18.42 12.56
C GLU A 226 -0.28 18.29 12.53
N GLY A 227 -0.85 17.38 13.32
CA GLY A 227 -2.30 17.18 13.37
C GLY A 227 -2.87 16.57 12.08
N LEU A 228 -2.04 15.87 11.29
CA LEU A 228 -2.43 15.28 10.01
C LEU A 228 -3.18 13.94 10.18
N LEU A 229 -3.14 13.34 11.38
CA LEU A 229 -3.82 12.08 11.66
C LEU A 229 -5.23 12.34 12.19
N ASP A 230 -6.24 11.93 11.43
CA ASP A 230 -7.66 12.07 11.78
C ASP A 230 -8.32 10.69 11.79
N TYR A 231 -8.21 10.05 12.95
CA TYR A 231 -8.77 8.72 13.20
C TYR A 231 -10.29 8.73 13.10
N GLY A 232 -10.95 9.77 13.63
CA GLY A 232 -12.42 9.90 13.61
C GLY A 232 -12.94 9.93 12.18
N PHE A 233 -12.33 10.76 11.34
CA PHE A 233 -12.67 10.80 9.92
C PHE A 233 -12.44 9.47 9.21
N ALA A 234 -11.31 8.78 9.48
CA ALA A 234 -11.05 7.47 8.89
C ALA A 234 -12.08 6.40 9.29
N TYR A 235 -12.49 6.35 10.56
CA TYR A 235 -13.52 5.43 11.03
C TYR A 235 -14.91 5.79 10.51
N ARG A 236 -15.25 7.09 10.41
CA ARG A 236 -16.50 7.56 9.80
C ARG A 236 -16.60 7.16 8.33
N GLN A 237 -15.50 7.22 7.60
CA GLN A 237 -15.41 6.78 6.22
C GLN A 237 -15.57 5.26 6.08
N HIS A 238 -14.93 4.50 6.98
CA HIS A 238 -15.13 3.05 7.06
C HIS A 238 -16.58 2.68 7.34
N LEU A 239 -17.23 3.37 8.29
CA LEU A 239 -18.66 3.21 8.59
C LEU A 239 -19.52 3.51 7.35
N SER A 240 -19.24 4.60 6.63
CA SER A 240 -19.94 4.94 5.38
C SER A 240 -19.81 3.83 4.33
N LYS A 241 -18.60 3.29 4.14
CA LYS A 241 -18.37 2.16 3.24
C LYS A 241 -19.18 0.93 3.64
N LEU A 242 -19.16 0.55 4.92
CA LEU A 242 -19.95 -0.58 5.42
C LEU A 242 -21.46 -0.35 5.27
N TRP A 243 -21.91 0.89 5.50
CA TRP A 243 -23.30 1.28 5.34
C TRP A 243 -23.75 1.13 3.89
N LYS A 244 -22.99 1.68 2.92
CA LYS A 244 -23.26 1.52 1.47
C LYS A 244 -23.28 0.05 1.05
N LYS A 245 -22.36 -0.75 1.59
CA LYS A 245 -22.25 -2.20 1.29
C LYS A 245 -23.49 -2.99 1.74
N TRP A 246 -24.00 -2.70 2.93
CA TRP A 246 -25.08 -3.47 3.56
C TRP A 246 -26.47 -2.86 3.39
N ALA A 247 -26.56 -1.58 3.02
CA ALA A 247 -27.78 -0.85 2.75
C ALA A 247 -27.62 0.00 1.47
N PRO A 248 -27.51 -0.65 0.29
CA PRO A 248 -27.26 0.04 -0.97
C PRO A 248 -28.45 0.92 -1.34
N GLN A 249 -28.20 2.22 -1.48
CA GLN A 249 -29.18 3.18 -2.00
C GLN A 249 -29.18 3.17 -3.53
N ASN A 250 -30.35 3.43 -4.12
CA ASN A 250 -30.46 3.81 -5.53
C ASN A 250 -29.99 5.28 -5.69
N GLY A 251 -28.71 5.55 -5.51
CA GLY A 251 -28.13 6.90 -5.62
C GLY A 251 -26.76 7.00 -4.97
N SER A 252 -25.74 7.37 -5.76
CA SER A 252 -24.32 7.31 -5.42
C SER A 252 -23.75 8.67 -4.99
N GLU A 253 -24.33 9.33 -3.99
CA GLU A 253 -23.77 10.57 -3.43
C GLU A 253 -23.68 10.52 -1.90
N ASP A 254 -22.50 10.88 -1.35
CA ASP A 254 -22.24 10.92 0.10
C ASP A 254 -23.12 11.94 0.84
N SER A 255 -23.62 12.97 0.15
CA SER A 255 -24.55 13.97 0.71
C SER A 255 -25.89 13.35 1.15
N ILE A 256 -26.29 12.25 0.51
CA ILE A 256 -27.56 11.55 0.76
C ILE A 256 -27.44 10.59 1.95
N ILE A 257 -26.22 10.13 2.25
CA ILE A 257 -25.98 9.13 3.29
C ILE A 257 -26.22 9.69 4.68
N GLY A 258 -25.86 10.95 4.96
CA GLY A 258 -25.99 11.54 6.30
C GLY A 258 -27.39 11.37 6.91
N LYS A 259 -28.43 11.62 6.11
CA LYS A 259 -29.85 11.49 6.54
C LYS A 259 -30.45 10.11 6.29
N SER A 260 -29.67 9.19 5.73
CA SER A 260 -30.16 7.87 5.38
C SER A 260 -30.45 7.02 6.60
N ARG A 261 -31.45 6.15 6.47
CA ARG A 261 -31.86 5.19 7.50
C ARG A 261 -31.59 3.79 7.00
N PHE A 262 -30.89 2.99 7.80
CA PHE A 262 -30.34 1.71 7.37
C PHE A 262 -31.40 0.77 6.79
N LEU A 263 -32.53 0.58 7.49
CA LEU A 263 -33.61 -0.29 7.04
C LEU A 263 -34.34 0.23 5.80
N LEU A 264 -34.49 1.55 5.66
CA LEU A 264 -35.17 2.14 4.50
C LEU A 264 -34.33 2.02 3.22
N CYS A 265 -33.02 1.90 3.37
CA CYS A 265 -32.07 1.68 2.28
C CYS A 265 -31.83 0.18 1.98
N GLY A 266 -32.72 -0.72 2.43
CA GLY A 266 -32.60 -2.15 2.17
C GLY A 266 -31.66 -2.92 3.11
N GLY A 267 -31.24 -2.29 4.21
CA GLY A 267 -30.43 -2.94 5.24
C GLY A 267 -31.12 -4.14 5.88
N THR A 268 -30.36 -5.20 6.14
CA THR A 268 -30.83 -6.44 6.78
C THR A 268 -30.23 -6.63 8.17
N MET A 269 -30.85 -7.46 9.02
CA MET A 269 -30.29 -7.78 10.35
C MET A 269 -28.89 -8.40 10.27
N ARG A 270 -28.64 -9.27 9.29
CA ARG A 270 -27.32 -9.83 9.04
C ARG A 270 -26.30 -8.77 8.62
N GLY A 271 -26.72 -7.79 7.80
CA GLY A 271 -25.87 -6.65 7.43
C GLY A 271 -25.56 -5.75 8.62
N LEU A 272 -26.53 -5.54 9.51
CA LEU A 272 -26.35 -4.81 10.76
C LEU A 272 -25.31 -5.49 11.66
N GLU A 273 -25.45 -6.80 11.88
CA GLU A 273 -24.51 -7.58 12.70
C GLU A 273 -23.09 -7.51 12.12
N ALA A 274 -22.94 -7.71 10.81
CA ALA A 274 -21.65 -7.62 10.14
C ALA A 274 -21.03 -6.21 10.22
N LEU A 275 -21.83 -5.16 10.07
CA LEU A 275 -21.39 -3.77 10.22
C LEU A 275 -20.93 -3.50 11.66
N CYS A 276 -21.72 -3.89 12.66
CA CYS A 276 -21.37 -3.68 14.07
C CYS A 276 -20.09 -4.42 14.46
N GLN A 277 -19.98 -5.70 14.11
CA GLN A 277 -18.79 -6.51 14.38
C GLN A 277 -17.54 -5.91 13.72
N ASP A 278 -17.65 -5.45 12.47
CA ASP A 278 -16.50 -4.87 11.77
C ASP A 278 -16.09 -3.52 12.36
N MET A 279 -17.05 -2.71 12.83
CA MET A 279 -16.76 -1.45 13.52
C MET A 279 -16.15 -1.65 14.90
N GLU A 280 -16.63 -2.60 15.70
CA GLU A 280 -16.00 -2.96 16.98
C GLU A 280 -14.60 -3.53 16.78
N PHE A 281 -14.42 -4.35 15.73
CA PHE A 281 -13.10 -4.80 15.33
C PHE A 281 -12.21 -3.61 14.96
N ALA A 282 -12.67 -2.69 14.09
CA ALA A 282 -11.93 -1.53 13.60
C ALA A 282 -11.47 -0.61 14.73
N THR A 283 -12.38 -0.20 15.61
CA THR A 283 -12.13 0.80 16.66
C THR A 283 -11.46 0.19 17.89
N ASN A 284 -11.40 -1.15 17.97
CA ASN A 284 -10.96 -1.88 19.15
C ASN A 284 -11.71 -1.47 20.44
N CYS A 285 -12.97 -1.01 20.27
CA CYS A 285 -13.85 -0.54 21.33
C CYS A 285 -15.17 -1.32 21.29
N SER A 286 -15.77 -1.55 22.46
CA SER A 286 -17.13 -2.10 22.53
C SER A 286 -18.14 -1.02 22.16
N LEU A 287 -19.06 -1.32 21.25
CA LEU A 287 -20.05 -0.39 20.70
C LEU A 287 -21.48 -0.94 20.92
N PRO A 288 -21.91 -1.17 22.18
CA PRO A 288 -23.14 -1.90 22.50
C PRO A 288 -24.42 -1.21 21.99
N LEU A 289 -24.39 0.11 21.79
CA LEU A 289 -25.55 0.87 21.30
C LEU A 289 -25.51 1.12 19.79
N LEU A 290 -24.47 0.65 19.07
CA LEU A 290 -24.34 0.90 17.63
C LEU A 290 -25.51 0.30 16.87
N ALA A 291 -25.89 -0.95 17.19
CA ALA A 291 -27.03 -1.62 16.55
C ALA A 291 -28.33 -0.80 16.70
N HIS A 292 -28.60 -0.29 17.90
CA HIS A 292 -29.77 0.55 18.17
C HIS A 292 -29.70 1.87 17.38
N LYS A 293 -28.52 2.50 17.30
CA LYS A 293 -28.32 3.75 16.54
C LYS A 293 -28.50 3.56 15.04
N VAL A 294 -27.98 2.48 14.48
CA VAL A 294 -28.12 2.15 13.05
C VAL A 294 -29.58 1.83 12.68
N LEU A 295 -30.31 1.11 13.55
CA LEU A 295 -31.71 0.75 13.30
C LEU A 295 -32.70 1.91 13.52
N GLY A 296 -32.52 2.66 14.60
CA GLY A 296 -33.47 3.70 15.02
C GLY A 296 -33.13 5.11 14.54
N GLY A 297 -31.90 5.34 14.08
CA GLY A 297 -31.37 6.65 13.72
C GLY A 297 -30.98 6.79 12.25
N THR A 298 -30.31 7.89 11.97
CA THR A 298 -29.65 8.17 10.69
C THR A 298 -28.18 7.73 10.72
N PHE A 299 -27.52 7.75 9.57
CA PHE A 299 -26.07 7.58 9.50
C PHE A 299 -25.34 8.55 10.44
N GLU A 300 -25.74 9.83 10.49
CA GLU A 300 -25.10 10.81 11.39
C GLU A 300 -25.25 10.44 12.86
N ASP A 301 -26.38 9.87 13.28
CA ASP A 301 -26.59 9.42 14.66
C ASP A 301 -25.65 8.26 15.04
N ALA A 302 -25.41 7.35 14.09
CA ALA A 302 -24.47 6.25 14.25
C ALA A 302 -23.01 6.74 14.23
N ALA A 303 -22.67 7.63 13.30
CA ALA A 303 -21.34 8.23 13.19
C ALA A 303 -20.99 9.03 14.46
N ALA A 304 -21.89 9.90 14.93
CA ALA A 304 -21.68 10.68 16.15
C ALA A 304 -21.52 9.79 17.40
N TYR A 305 -22.21 8.65 17.45
CA TYR A 305 -22.02 7.67 18.52
C TYR A 305 -20.63 7.02 18.45
N VAL A 306 -20.19 6.63 17.25
CA VAL A 306 -18.87 6.05 17.00
C VAL A 306 -17.77 7.05 17.37
N ASP A 307 -17.89 8.30 16.90
CA ASP A 307 -16.93 9.39 17.21
C ASP A 307 -16.83 9.61 18.72
N LYS A 308 -17.96 9.62 19.44
CA LYS A 308 -17.98 9.74 20.90
C LYS A 308 -17.35 8.54 21.62
N ALA A 309 -17.47 7.34 21.05
CA ALA A 309 -16.91 6.12 21.64
C ALA A 309 -15.39 6.01 21.41
N ILE A 310 -14.90 6.48 20.27
CA ILE A 310 -13.46 6.50 19.93
C ILE A 310 -12.76 7.68 20.61
N GLY A 311 -13.45 8.81 20.72
CA GLY A 311 -13.01 10.04 21.38
C GLY A 311 -12.92 9.93 22.89
N ARG A 312 -12.01 9.08 23.38
CA ARG A 312 -11.35 9.29 24.67
C ARG A 312 -10.85 10.73 24.79
#